data_AF-A0A959S6P2-F1
#
_entry.id   AF-A0A959S6P2-F1
#
_cell.length_a   1.000
_cell.length_b   1.000
_cell.length_c   1.000
_cell.angle_alpha   90.00
_cell.angle_beta   90.00
_cell.angle_gamma   90.00
#
_symmetry.space_group_name_H-M   'P 1'
#
loop_
_entity.id
_entity.type
_entity.pdbx_description
1 polymer ?
#
loop_
_entity_poly.entity_id
_entity_poly.type
_entity_poly.pdbx_seq_one_letter_code
_entity_poly.pdbx_strand_id
1 'polypeptide(L)'
;MKRGILVPWLLSGALMFGLSYLWHGIALRDFAELKVPLALYLALAAIVYLVIGLGITLITHKAIEYEWISLKRAFPLMTMLLSAAVGFFVYLVIFVLGMSFAKHDVVHVAVDVIWQMFEQSLGGLAVSLGIIYDMRERFLEQERAS
;
A
#
# COMPACT_ATOMS: atom_id res chain seq x y z
N MET A 1 -13.41 15.16 -4.33
CA MET A 1 -12.80 14.34 -3.25
C MET A 1 -11.97 15.25 -2.36
N LYS A 2 -12.01 15.12 -1.03
CA LYS A 2 -11.20 15.96 -0.13
C LYS A 2 -9.70 15.70 -0.38
N ARG A 3 -8.87 16.74 -0.39
CA ARG A 3 -7.42 16.66 -0.68
C ARG A 3 -6.68 15.67 0.24
N GLY A 4 -7.11 15.60 1.50
CA GLY A 4 -6.65 14.61 2.49
C GLY A 4 -6.98 13.14 2.20
N ILE A 5 -7.68 12.82 1.11
CA ILE A 5 -7.85 11.44 0.63
C ILE A 5 -7.09 11.23 -0.67
N LEU A 6 -7.15 12.18 -1.61
CA LEU A 6 -6.57 12.03 -2.94
C LEU A 6 -5.05 11.87 -2.91
N VAL A 7 -4.35 12.74 -2.19
CA VAL A 7 -2.88 12.72 -2.12
C VAL A 7 -2.35 11.46 -1.43
N PRO A 8 -2.82 11.09 -0.22
CA PRO A 8 -2.43 9.83 0.43
C PRO A 8 -2.66 8.60 -0.44
N TRP A 9 -3.83 8.53 -1.09
CA TRP A 9 -4.22 7.41 -1.94
C TRP A 9 -3.26 7.23 -3.13
N LEU A 10 -3.07 8.27 -3.93
CA LEU A 10 -2.27 8.17 -5.14
C LEU A 10 -0.79 7.91 -4.82
N LEU A 11 -0.26 8.56 -3.77
CA LEU A 11 1.11 8.32 -3.33
C LEU A 11 1.30 6.88 -2.85
N SER A 12 0.37 6.36 -2.05
CA SER A 12 0.40 4.99 -1.55
C SER A 12 0.35 3.97 -2.68
N GLY A 13 -0.62 4.11 -3.59
CA GLY A 13 -0.78 3.21 -4.74
C GLY A 13 0.45 3.22 -5.67
N ALA A 14 0.96 4.40 -5.99
CA ALA A 14 2.15 4.54 -6.82
C ALA A 14 3.41 3.94 -6.17
N LEU A 15 3.60 4.15 -4.87
CA LEU A 15 4.74 3.60 -4.13
C LEU A 15 4.69 2.07 -4.10
N MET A 16 3.55 1.49 -3.73
CA MET A 16 3.39 0.03 -3.67
C MET A 16 3.56 -0.61 -5.05
N PHE A 17 2.95 -0.05 -6.10
CA PHE A 17 3.13 -0.53 -7.47
C PHE A 17 4.60 -0.46 -7.91
N GLY A 18 5.30 0.63 -7.59
CA GLY A 18 6.71 0.78 -7.89
C GLY A 18 7.56 -0.28 -7.18
N LEU A 19 7.32 -0.54 -5.90
CA LEU A 19 8.01 -1.59 -5.15
C LEU A 19 7.73 -2.99 -5.71
N SER A 20 6.49 -3.28 -6.06
CA SER A 20 6.07 -4.51 -6.72
C SER A 20 6.81 -4.73 -8.04
N TYR A 21 6.88 -3.69 -8.86
CA TYR A 21 7.63 -3.72 -10.12
C TYR A 21 9.13 -3.98 -9.90
N LEU A 22 9.73 -3.33 -8.90
CA LEU A 22 11.15 -3.57 -8.57
C LEU A 22 11.38 -5.01 -8.12
N TRP A 23 10.47 -5.57 -7.32
CA TRP A 23 10.57 -6.95 -6.84
C TRP A 23 10.43 -7.97 -7.97
N HIS A 24 9.32 -7.93 -8.69
CA HIS A 24 8.98 -8.91 -9.72
C HIS A 24 9.82 -8.69 -11.00
N GLY A 25 9.95 -7.45 -11.46
CA GLY A 25 10.65 -7.13 -12.69
C GLY A 25 12.17 -7.16 -12.60
N ILE A 26 12.75 -6.72 -11.48
CA ILE A 26 14.21 -6.56 -11.36
C ILE A 26 14.83 -7.63 -10.46
N ALA A 27 14.31 -7.82 -9.26
CA ALA A 27 14.90 -8.72 -8.28
C ALA A 27 14.68 -10.20 -8.63
N LEU A 28 13.43 -10.58 -8.92
CA LEU A 28 13.06 -11.95 -9.29
C LEU A 28 13.11 -12.20 -10.80
N ARG A 29 12.89 -11.16 -11.61
CA ARG A 29 12.81 -11.22 -13.08
C ARG A 29 11.73 -12.18 -13.59
N ASP A 30 10.68 -12.41 -12.80
CA ASP A 30 9.59 -13.34 -13.12
C ASP A 30 8.65 -12.82 -14.24
N PHE A 31 8.74 -11.54 -14.60
CA PHE A 31 8.04 -10.97 -15.76
C PHE A 31 8.34 -11.69 -17.08
N ALA A 32 9.50 -12.33 -17.20
CA ALA A 32 9.85 -13.14 -18.37
C ALA A 32 9.01 -14.43 -18.51
N GLU A 33 8.41 -14.89 -17.40
CA GLU A 33 7.61 -16.12 -17.34
C GLU A 33 6.10 -15.84 -17.44
N LEU A 34 5.70 -14.57 -17.62
CA LEU A 34 4.30 -14.18 -17.77
C LEU A 34 3.68 -14.80 -19.04
N LYS A 35 2.54 -15.48 -18.86
CA LYS A 35 1.72 -16.01 -19.96
C LYS A 35 0.83 -14.95 -20.62
N VAL A 36 0.72 -13.78 -20.00
CA VAL A 36 -0.09 -12.64 -20.47
C VAL A 36 0.81 -11.51 -20.97
N PRO A 37 0.34 -10.64 -21.88
CA PRO A 37 1.13 -9.49 -22.32
C PRO A 37 1.52 -8.61 -21.14
N LEU A 38 2.80 -8.26 -21.05
CA LEU A 38 3.36 -7.47 -19.95
C LEU A 38 2.57 -6.17 -19.70
N ALA A 39 2.21 -5.46 -20.77
CA ALA A 39 1.44 -4.22 -20.67
C ALA A 39 0.07 -4.43 -20.01
N LEU A 40 -0.63 -5.53 -20.32
CA LEU A 40 -1.91 -5.87 -19.72
C LEU A 40 -1.74 -6.21 -18.24
N TYR A 41 -0.72 -7.01 -17.90
CA TYR A 41 -0.40 -7.33 -16.51
C TYR A 41 -0.13 -6.08 -15.68
N LEU A 42 0.75 -5.19 -16.17
CA LEU A 42 1.10 -3.95 -15.47
C LEU A 42 -0.10 -3.01 -15.33
N ALA A 43 -0.96 -2.91 -16.33
CA ALA A 43 -2.19 -2.10 -16.26
C ALA A 43 -3.15 -2.63 -15.18
N LEU A 44 -3.37 -3.95 -15.15
CA LEU A 44 -4.22 -4.58 -14.14
C LEU A 44 -3.62 -4.45 -12.74
N ALA A 45 -2.31 -4.68 -12.59
CA ALA A 45 -1.61 -4.50 -11.33
C ALA A 45 -1.73 -3.04 -10.84
N ALA A 46 -1.53 -2.05 -11.71
CA ALA A 46 -1.69 -0.64 -11.35
C ALA A 46 -3.11 -0.34 -10.81
N ILE A 47 -4.16 -0.91 -11.44
CA ILE A 47 -5.53 -0.78 -10.94
C ILE A 47 -5.68 -1.42 -9.55
N VAL A 48 -5.16 -2.63 -9.35
CA VAL A 48 -5.19 -3.33 -8.05
C VAL A 48 -4.50 -2.49 -6.98
N TYR A 49 -3.33 -1.94 -7.25
CA TYR A 49 -2.60 -1.10 -6.30
C TYR A 49 -3.28 0.23 -6.00
N LEU A 50 -3.98 0.82 -6.97
CA LEU A 50 -4.85 1.97 -6.71
C LEU A 50 -6.01 1.58 -5.79
N VAL A 51 -6.65 0.43 -5.99
CA VAL A 51 -7.74 -0.04 -5.11
C VAL A 51 -7.22 -0.31 -3.70
N ILE A 52 -6.06 -0.98 -3.55
CA ILE A 52 -5.43 -1.23 -2.25
C ILE A 52 -5.07 0.08 -1.56
N GLY A 53 -4.43 1.02 -2.28
CA GLY A 53 -4.06 2.33 -1.73
C GLY A 53 -5.28 3.14 -1.25
N LEU A 54 -6.40 3.06 -1.98
CA LEU A 54 -7.66 3.69 -1.56
C LEU A 54 -8.20 3.01 -0.31
N GLY A 55 -8.22 1.69 -0.28
CA GLY A 55 -8.64 0.89 0.87
C GLY A 55 -7.86 1.24 2.13
N ILE A 56 -6.53 1.24 2.07
CA ILE A 56 -5.65 1.62 3.19
C ILE A 56 -5.95 3.06 3.64
N THR A 57 -6.11 4.00 2.70
CA THR A 57 -6.43 5.40 3.02
C THR A 57 -7.76 5.52 3.77
N LEU A 58 -8.81 4.84 3.31
CA LEU A 58 -10.14 4.88 3.92
C LEU A 58 -10.15 4.20 5.29
N ILE A 59 -9.53 3.02 5.41
CA ILE A 59 -9.43 2.30 6.70
C ILE A 59 -8.63 3.14 7.70
N THR A 60 -7.56 3.82 7.27
CA THR A 60 -6.77 4.69 8.16
C THR A 60 -7.60 5.87 8.67
N HIS A 61 -8.35 6.54 7.78
CA HIS A 61 -9.28 7.60 8.21
C HIS A 61 -10.31 7.10 9.21
N LYS A 62 -10.89 5.91 8.96
CA LYS A 62 -11.85 5.29 9.89
C LYS A 62 -11.20 4.87 11.21
N ALA A 63 -9.98 4.36 11.19
CA ALA A 63 -9.23 4.01 12.39
C ALA A 63 -8.90 5.24 13.24
N ILE A 64 -8.66 6.40 12.61
CA ILE A 64 -8.54 7.68 13.32
C ILE A 64 -9.90 8.11 13.89
N GLU A 65 -10.98 8.05 13.09
CA GLU A 65 -12.33 8.46 13.50
C GLU A 65 -12.87 7.64 14.69
N TYR A 66 -12.58 6.33 14.72
CA TYR A 66 -12.92 5.43 15.83
C TYR A 66 -11.87 5.39 16.94
N GLU A 67 -10.87 6.27 16.91
CA GLU A 67 -9.79 6.38 17.91
C GLU A 67 -8.93 5.11 18.09
N TRP A 68 -8.97 4.16 17.16
CA TRP A 68 -8.09 2.99 17.14
C TRP A 68 -6.63 3.38 16.88
N ILE A 69 -6.44 4.46 16.12
CA ILE A 69 -5.13 5.05 15.85
C ILE A 69 -5.14 6.51 16.30
N SER A 70 -4.24 6.85 17.23
CA SER A 70 -4.05 8.22 17.68
C SER A 70 -3.17 9.00 16.72
N LEU A 71 -3.60 10.21 16.33
CA LEU A 71 -2.77 11.17 15.59
C LEU A 71 -1.60 11.72 16.42
N LYS A 72 -1.68 11.65 17.76
CA LYS A 72 -0.69 12.26 18.67
C LYS A 72 0.48 11.35 18.99
N ARG A 73 0.32 10.04 18.85
CA ARG A 73 1.34 9.06 19.27
C ARG A 73 1.53 7.97 18.23
N ALA A 74 2.75 7.87 17.72
CA ALA A 74 3.19 6.80 16.81
C ALA A 74 2.30 6.60 15.57
N PHE A 75 1.62 7.67 15.10
CA PHE A 75 0.67 7.60 13.99
C PHE A 75 1.23 6.92 12.73
N PRO A 76 2.44 7.27 12.23
CA PRO A 76 3.01 6.59 11.07
C PRO A 76 3.23 5.10 11.31
N LEU A 77 3.78 4.72 12.47
CA LEU A 77 4.07 3.33 12.81
C LEU A 77 2.78 2.50 12.91
N MET A 78 1.74 3.02 13.57
CA MET A 78 0.46 2.32 13.67
C MET A 78 -0.21 2.15 12.30
N THR A 79 -0.07 3.14 11.41
CA THR A 79 -0.58 3.06 10.04
C THR A 79 0.21 2.03 9.22
N MET A 80 1.54 1.95 9.40
CA MET A 80 2.37 0.90 8.80
C MET A 80 1.93 -0.49 9.25
N LEU A 81 1.72 -0.70 10.56
CA LEU A 81 1.28 -2.00 11.11
C LEU A 81 -0.10 -2.41 10.61
N LEU A 82 -1.06 -1.48 10.59
CA LEU A 82 -2.38 -1.69 10.00
C LEU A 82 -2.26 -2.13 8.53
N SER A 83 -1.40 -1.47 7.78
CA SER A 83 -1.23 -1.75 6.36
C SER A 83 -0.45 -3.06 6.13
N ALA A 84 0.50 -3.40 6.99
CA ALA A 84 1.17 -4.71 7.00
C ALA A 84 0.14 -5.85 7.12
N ALA A 85 -0.84 -5.69 8.02
CA ALA A 85 -1.92 -6.65 8.17
C ALA A 85 -2.77 -6.75 6.90
N VAL A 86 -3.08 -5.61 6.25
CA VAL A 86 -3.76 -5.61 4.94
C VAL A 86 -2.93 -6.38 3.90
N GLY A 87 -1.61 -6.15 3.82
CA GLY A 87 -0.71 -6.86 2.91
C GLY A 87 -0.69 -8.37 3.15
N PHE A 88 -0.71 -8.80 4.41
CA PHE A 88 -0.86 -10.21 4.76
C PHE A 88 -2.15 -10.81 4.20
N PHE A 89 -3.30 -10.14 4.35
CA PHE A 89 -4.57 -10.62 3.79
C PHE A 89 -4.57 -10.62 2.25
N VAL A 90 -3.98 -9.62 1.61
CA VAL A 90 -3.79 -9.58 0.15
C VAL A 90 -2.98 -10.79 -0.31
N TYR A 91 -1.87 -11.09 0.38
CA TYR A 91 -1.07 -12.28 0.10
C TYR A 91 -1.90 -13.56 0.23
N LEU A 92 -2.66 -13.72 1.31
CA LEU A 92 -3.50 -14.92 1.50
C LEU A 92 -4.50 -15.12 0.36
N VAL A 93 -5.12 -14.06 -0.14
CA VAL A 93 -6.03 -14.15 -1.29
C VAL A 93 -5.28 -14.62 -2.54
N ILE A 94 -4.13 -14.00 -2.86
CA ILE A 94 -3.31 -14.39 -4.02
C ILE A 94 -2.84 -15.85 -3.91
N PHE A 95 -2.40 -16.25 -2.71
CA PHE A 95 -1.93 -17.58 -2.39
C PHE A 95 -3.03 -18.64 -2.57
N VAL A 96 -4.23 -18.40 -2.01
CA VAL A 96 -5.38 -19.31 -2.14
C VAL A 96 -5.86 -19.43 -3.58
N LEU A 97 -5.78 -18.36 -4.37
CA LEU A 97 -6.11 -18.36 -5.79
C LEU A 97 -5.06 -19.06 -6.67
N GLY A 98 -3.97 -19.55 -6.09
CA GLY A 98 -2.92 -20.29 -6.81
C GLY A 98 -2.10 -19.41 -7.75
N MET A 99 -2.12 -18.09 -7.57
CA MET A 99 -1.35 -17.13 -8.38
C MET A 99 0.12 -17.00 -7.92
N SER A 100 0.65 -17.99 -7.20
CA SER A 100 2.06 -17.99 -6.77
C SER A 100 2.97 -18.39 -7.92
N PHE A 101 3.96 -17.55 -8.23
CA PHE A 101 4.94 -17.74 -9.30
C PHE A 101 6.08 -18.69 -8.92
N ALA A 102 6.16 -19.15 -7.67
CA ALA A 102 7.26 -19.96 -7.19
C ALA A 102 6.94 -21.47 -7.12
N LYS A 103 7.96 -22.29 -7.38
CA LYS A 103 8.01 -23.69 -6.93
C LYS A 103 7.62 -23.71 -5.45
N HIS A 104 6.77 -24.65 -5.04
CA HIS A 104 6.08 -24.69 -3.74
C HIS A 104 7.00 -24.94 -2.53
N ASP A 105 8.23 -24.43 -2.56
CA ASP A 105 9.14 -24.42 -1.44
C ASP A 105 8.67 -23.37 -0.43
N VAL A 106 8.63 -23.78 0.85
CA VAL A 106 8.13 -22.99 1.97
C VAL A 106 8.91 -21.68 2.13
N VAL A 107 10.19 -21.68 1.74
CA VAL A 107 11.05 -20.49 1.77
C VAL A 107 10.53 -19.39 0.84
N HIS A 108 10.10 -19.73 -0.38
CA HIS A 108 9.56 -18.74 -1.32
C HIS A 108 8.27 -18.12 -0.81
N VAL A 109 7.37 -18.95 -0.25
CA VAL A 109 6.14 -18.50 0.39
C VAL A 109 6.43 -17.51 1.52
N ALA A 110 7.40 -17.83 2.39
CA ALA A 110 7.78 -16.96 3.50
C ALA A 110 8.37 -15.63 3.03
N VAL A 111 9.22 -15.63 2.00
CA VAL A 111 9.79 -14.41 1.44
C VAL A 111 8.71 -13.55 0.80
N ASP A 112 7.80 -14.14 0.02
CA ASP A 112 6.75 -13.39 -0.67
C ASP A 112 5.75 -12.76 0.31
N VAL A 113 5.34 -13.47 1.37
CA VAL A 113 4.42 -12.89 2.36
C VAL A 113 5.07 -11.75 3.14
N ILE A 114 6.35 -11.89 3.51
CA ILE A 114 7.10 -10.84 4.19
C ILE A 114 7.25 -9.63 3.27
N TRP A 115 7.54 -9.86 1.99
CA TRP A 115 7.63 -8.79 0.99
C TRP A 115 6.30 -8.07 0.82
N GLN A 116 5.19 -8.81 0.70
CA GLN A 116 3.85 -8.24 0.59
C GLN A 116 3.53 -7.37 1.82
N MET A 117 3.77 -7.88 3.03
CA MET A 117 3.57 -7.10 4.26
C MET A 117 4.44 -5.84 4.31
N PHE A 118 5.69 -5.91 3.86
CA PHE A 118 6.61 -4.79 3.79
C PHE A 118 6.14 -3.72 2.78
N GLU A 119 5.70 -4.15 1.60
CA GLU A 119 5.18 -3.29 0.55
C GLU A 119 3.96 -2.50 1.02
N GLN A 120 2.96 -3.17 1.58
CA GLN A 120 1.79 -2.46 2.12
C GLN A 120 2.15 -1.62 3.35
N SER A 121 3.13 -2.02 4.17
CA SER A 121 3.62 -1.16 5.26
C SER A 121 4.14 0.18 4.75
N LEU A 122 4.95 0.18 3.69
CA LEU A 122 5.43 1.42 3.05
C LEU A 122 4.29 2.20 2.38
N GLY A 123 3.31 1.51 1.81
CA GLY A 123 2.06 2.12 1.35
C GLY A 123 1.32 2.84 2.49
N GLY A 124 1.24 2.24 3.67
CA GLY A 124 0.67 2.85 4.89
C GLY A 124 1.46 4.05 5.38
N LEU A 125 2.79 3.97 5.35
CA LEU A 125 3.65 5.11 5.66
C LEU A 125 3.32 6.29 4.74
N ALA A 126 3.25 6.08 3.43
CA ALA A 126 2.88 7.11 2.46
C ALA A 126 1.50 7.72 2.76
N VAL A 127 0.52 6.89 3.15
CA VAL A 127 -0.80 7.38 3.58
C VAL A 127 -0.68 8.29 4.79
N SER A 128 0.02 7.86 5.83
CA SER A 128 0.19 8.63 7.06
C SER A 128 0.88 9.99 6.81
N LEU A 129 1.93 10.01 5.98
CA LEU A 129 2.63 11.23 5.59
C LEU A 129 1.74 12.16 4.77
N GLY A 130 0.96 11.61 3.84
CA GLY A 130 0.01 12.40 3.05
C GLY A 130 -1.07 13.05 3.92
N ILE A 131 -1.56 12.34 4.94
CA ILE A 131 -2.54 12.88 5.90
C ILE A 131 -1.89 14.00 6.74
N ILE A 132 -0.67 13.78 7.25
CA ILE A 132 0.07 14.79 8.02
C ILE A 132 0.31 16.06 7.17
N TYR A 133 0.71 15.89 5.91
CA TYR A 133 0.92 17.01 4.99
C TYR A 133 -0.36 17.82 4.79
N ASP A 134 -1.48 17.15 4.57
CA ASP A 134 -2.77 17.81 4.36
C ASP A 134 -3.26 18.54 5.63
N MET A 135 -3.05 17.95 6.82
CA MET A 135 -3.34 18.62 8.10
C MET A 135 -2.48 19.88 8.29
N ARG A 136 -1.18 19.79 7.98
CA ARG A 136 -0.25 20.92 8.09
C ARG A 136 -0.65 22.08 7.18
N GLU A 137 -1.01 21.81 5.94
CA GLU A 137 -1.44 22.85 5.03
C GLU A 137 -2.75 23.51 5.46
N ARG A 138 -3.74 22.72 5.91
CA ARG A 138 -5.00 23.29 6.44
C ARG A 138 -4.76 24.23 7.62
N PHE A 139 -3.80 23.91 8.48
CA PHE A 139 -3.38 24.78 9.58
C PHE A 139 -2.77 26.10 9.07
N LEU A 140 -1.86 26.04 8.10
CA LEU A 140 -1.24 27.24 7.51
C LEU A 140 -2.24 28.11 6.74
N GLU A 141 -3.23 27.51 6.08
CA GLU A 141 -4.31 28.25 5.42
C GLU A 141 -5.17 29.03 6.43
N GLN A 142 -5.43 28.45 7.61
CA GLN A 142 -6.15 29.10 8.69
C GLN A 142 -5.35 30.27 9.29
N GLU A 143 -4.05 30.11 9.52
CA GLU A 143 -3.18 31.19 10.03
C GLU A 143 -3.07 32.37 9.05
N ARG A 144 -3.13 32.11 7.74
CA ARG A 144 -3.10 33.19 6.72
C ARG A 144 -4.42 33.95 6.60
N ALA A 145 -5.52 33.36 7.06
CA ALA A 145 -6.85 33.93 6.99
C ALA A 145 -7.26 34.68 8.27
N SER A 146 -6.48 34.56 9.35
CA SER A 146 -6.61 35.31 10.61
C SER A 146 -5.79 36.58 10.61
#